data_AF-A0AAE3EBX4-F1
#
_entry.id   AF-A0AAE3EBX4-F1
#
_cell.length_a   1.000
_cell.length_b   1.000
_cell.length_c   1.000
_cell.angle_alpha   90.00
_cell.angle_beta   90.00
_cell.angle_gamma   90.00
#
_symmetry.space_group_name_H-M   'P 1'
#
loop_
_entity.id
_entity.type
_entity.pdbx_description
1 polymer ?
#
loop_
_entity_poly.entity_id
_entity_poly.type
_entity_poly.pdbx_seq_one_letter_code
_entity_poly.pdbx_strand_id
1 'polypeptide(L)'
;MNTKGSGTSVSNFALVHSNEGAFTRSQTRENGKMVIKLRLNNGGHGQKGLELLDKYGIKYNIVKIYPNGVRIGNVPNHKERSKQKGTGQSWFPKSWTEKDIRHAGEHVAGLKSNRHVPDGKTIYGVYKGVRVGVKRTYGKIATVFPDADQSSVIKRRHRK
;
A
#
# COMPACT_ATOMS: atom_id res chain seq x y z
N MET A 1 4.96 -20.75 -8.05
CA MET A 1 4.42 -19.44 -7.60
C MET A 1 3.46 -19.65 -6.45
N ASN A 2 3.56 -18.90 -5.34
CA ASN A 2 2.62 -19.01 -4.21
C ASN A 2 1.44 -18.04 -4.42
N THR A 3 0.32 -18.54 -4.92
CA THR A 3 -0.90 -17.74 -5.16
C THR A 3 -1.89 -17.79 -4.00
N LYS A 4 -1.80 -18.78 -3.11
CA LYS A 4 -2.78 -18.97 -2.01
C LYS A 4 -2.45 -18.12 -0.77
N GLY A 5 -1.19 -18.00 -0.39
CA GLY A 5 -0.77 -17.31 0.84
C GLY A 5 -1.33 -17.94 2.12
N SER A 6 -1.07 -17.28 3.25
CA SER A 6 -1.62 -17.65 4.56
C SER A 6 -1.75 -16.42 5.47
N GLY A 7 -2.09 -16.64 6.74
CA GLY A 7 -2.13 -15.57 7.74
C GLY A 7 -0.76 -14.95 8.05
N THR A 8 0.33 -15.61 7.65
CA THR A 8 1.72 -15.20 7.90
C THR A 8 2.60 -15.18 6.66
N SER A 9 2.16 -15.76 5.54
CA SER A 9 2.87 -15.71 4.25
C SER A 9 2.09 -14.90 3.23
N VAL A 10 2.78 -13.95 2.60
CA VAL A 10 2.19 -13.07 1.58
C VAL A 10 2.08 -13.84 0.27
N SER A 11 0.88 -13.92 -0.31
CA SER A 11 0.71 -14.50 -1.65
C SER A 11 1.24 -13.55 -2.73
N ASN A 12 1.50 -14.07 -3.92
CA ASN A 12 1.84 -13.25 -5.08
C ASN A 12 0.70 -12.28 -5.43
N PHE A 13 -0.57 -12.68 -5.26
CA PHE A 13 -1.70 -11.77 -5.47
C PHE A 13 -1.71 -10.61 -4.47
N ALA A 14 -1.49 -10.90 -3.18
CA ALA A 14 -1.42 -9.87 -2.15
C ALA A 14 -0.20 -8.95 -2.37
N LEU A 15 0.93 -9.49 -2.83
CA LEU A 15 2.10 -8.70 -3.15
C LEU A 15 1.88 -7.78 -4.34
N VAL A 16 1.37 -8.29 -5.47
CA VAL A 16 1.05 -7.48 -6.66
C VAL A 16 0.03 -6.40 -6.29
N HIS A 17 -1.04 -6.77 -5.59
CA HIS A 17 -2.00 -5.79 -5.08
C HIS A 17 -1.33 -4.71 -4.21
N SER A 18 -0.45 -5.09 -3.29
CA SER A 18 0.23 -4.14 -2.40
C SER A 18 1.22 -3.24 -3.15
N ASN A 19 1.99 -3.80 -4.08
CA ASN A 19 3.05 -3.11 -4.82
C ASN A 19 2.49 -2.24 -5.96
N GLU A 20 1.65 -2.84 -6.81
CA GLU A 20 1.15 -2.27 -8.07
C GLU A 20 -0.24 -1.65 -7.92
N GLY A 21 -1.08 -2.25 -7.09
CA GLY A 21 -2.49 -1.87 -6.95
C GLY A 21 -3.41 -2.55 -7.94
N ALA A 22 -4.71 -2.34 -7.76
CA ALA A 22 -5.72 -2.73 -8.74
C ALA A 22 -6.44 -1.49 -9.28
N PHE A 23 -6.79 -1.54 -10.55
CA PHE A 23 -7.41 -0.42 -11.26
C PHE A 23 -8.82 -0.78 -11.69
N THR A 24 -9.73 0.18 -11.58
CA THR A 24 -11.03 0.07 -12.27
C THR A 24 -10.92 0.66 -13.66
N ARG A 25 -11.59 0.02 -14.62
CA ARG A 25 -11.73 0.47 -16.00
C ARG A 25 -13.19 0.81 -16.28
N SER A 26 -13.44 2.04 -16.72
CA SER A 26 -14.75 2.46 -17.23
C SER A 26 -14.60 3.04 -18.62
N GLN A 27 -15.63 2.87 -19.45
CA GLN A 27 -15.72 3.45 -20.77
C GLN A 27 -16.72 4.61 -20.74
N THR A 28 -16.31 5.78 -21.22
CA THR A 28 -17.16 6.98 -21.28
C THR A 28 -17.05 7.63 -22.66
N ARG A 29 -18.10 8.27 -23.14
CA ARG A 29 -18.03 9.09 -24.35
C ARG A 29 -17.61 10.51 -23.98
N GLU A 30 -16.55 11.01 -24.60
CA GLU A 30 -16.13 12.40 -24.56
C GLU A 30 -16.08 12.93 -26.00
N ASN A 31 -16.86 13.97 -26.30
CA ASN A 31 -16.99 14.55 -27.64
C ASN A 31 -17.28 13.50 -28.72
N GLY A 32 -18.20 12.57 -28.44
CA GLY A 32 -18.58 11.48 -29.35
C GLY A 32 -17.56 10.33 -29.44
N LYS A 33 -16.36 10.45 -28.87
CA LYS A 33 -15.32 9.42 -28.88
C LYS A 33 -15.34 8.59 -27.61
N MET A 34 -15.12 7.29 -27.76
CA MET A 34 -15.00 6.34 -26.66
C MET A 34 -13.65 6.50 -25.96
N VAL A 35 -13.66 6.89 -24.68
CA VAL A 35 -12.48 7.10 -23.86
C VAL A 35 -12.47 6.11 -22.70
N ILE A 36 -11.32 5.48 -22.46
CA ILE A 36 -11.11 4.59 -21.32
C ILE A 36 -10.61 5.41 -20.14
N LYS A 37 -11.37 5.41 -19.04
CA LYS A 37 -10.96 6.02 -17.77
C LYS A 37 -10.48 4.94 -16.81
N LEU A 38 -9.23 5.06 -16.38
CA LEU A 38 -8.63 4.25 -15.33
C LEU A 38 -8.59 5.01 -14.02
N ARG A 39 -8.88 4.31 -12.92
CA ARG A 39 -8.76 4.85 -11.56
C ARG A 39 -8.14 3.80 -10.66
N LEU A 40 -7.23 4.20 -9.78
CA LEU A 40 -6.73 3.31 -8.73
C LEU A 40 -7.89 2.96 -7.80
N ASN A 41 -8.11 1.66 -7.59
CA ASN A 41 -9.16 1.14 -6.75
C ASN A 41 -8.65 0.87 -5.33
N ASN A 42 -7.53 0.14 -5.24
CA ASN A 42 -6.95 -0.31 -3.99
C ASN A 42 -5.46 -0.67 -4.17
N GLY A 43 -4.74 -0.81 -3.05
CA GLY A 43 -3.31 -1.13 -3.07
C GLY A 43 -2.44 -0.02 -3.67
N GLY A 44 -1.38 -0.41 -4.38
CA GLY A 44 -0.50 0.52 -5.10
C GLY A 44 0.38 1.34 -4.16
N HIS A 45 0.92 0.70 -3.13
CA HIS A 45 1.75 1.28 -2.09
C HIS A 45 3.25 1.18 -2.41
N GLY A 46 3.65 0.40 -3.41
CA GLY A 46 5.04 0.29 -3.81
C GLY A 46 5.44 1.34 -4.86
N GLN A 47 6.72 1.35 -5.21
CA GLN A 47 7.22 2.20 -6.29
C GLN A 47 6.59 1.80 -7.64
N LYS A 48 6.31 0.51 -7.84
CA LYS A 48 5.69 0.02 -9.07
C LYS A 48 4.28 0.58 -9.29
N GLY A 49 3.50 0.75 -8.22
CA GLY A 49 2.19 1.39 -8.29
C GLY A 49 2.27 2.83 -8.80
N LEU A 50 3.26 3.62 -8.35
CA LEU A 50 3.48 4.98 -8.85
C LEU A 50 3.86 4.98 -10.33
N GLU A 51 4.74 4.07 -10.76
CA GLU A 51 5.11 3.91 -12.17
C GLU A 51 3.90 3.57 -13.06
N LEU A 52 2.95 2.76 -12.55
CA LEU A 52 1.72 2.47 -13.27
C LEU A 52 0.79 3.68 -13.34
N LEU A 53 0.72 4.49 -12.27
CA LEU A 53 -0.03 5.74 -12.31
C LEU A 53 0.55 6.68 -13.37
N ASP A 54 1.87 6.84 -13.42
CA ASP A 54 2.57 7.63 -14.44
C ASP A 54 2.28 7.08 -15.85
N LYS A 55 2.42 5.77 -16.04
CA LYS A 55 2.12 5.08 -17.32
C LYS A 55 0.69 5.30 -17.80
N TYR A 56 -0.27 5.38 -16.89
CA TYR A 56 -1.69 5.57 -17.21
C TYR A 56 -2.12 7.05 -17.22
N GLY A 57 -1.19 7.99 -17.03
CA GLY A 57 -1.51 9.42 -16.95
C GLY A 57 -2.38 9.77 -15.73
N ILE A 58 -2.37 8.94 -14.69
CA ILE A 58 -3.12 9.17 -13.46
C ILE A 58 -2.27 10.01 -12.52
N LYS A 59 -2.69 11.25 -12.28
CA LYS A 59 -2.01 12.16 -11.35
C LYS A 59 -2.04 11.62 -9.92
N TYR A 60 -0.95 11.84 -9.20
CA TYR A 60 -0.85 11.65 -7.76
C TYR A 60 -0.06 12.80 -7.16
N ASN A 61 -0.21 12.99 -5.84
CA ASN A 61 0.49 14.02 -5.09
C ASN A 61 1.25 13.37 -3.94
N ILE A 62 2.54 13.66 -3.80
CA ILE A 62 3.32 13.35 -2.61
C ILE A 62 3.32 14.61 -1.75
N VAL A 63 2.61 14.57 -0.62
CA VAL A 63 2.44 15.70 0.30
C VAL A 63 3.61 15.78 1.28
N LYS A 64 4.12 14.64 1.74
CA LYS A 64 5.22 14.58 2.70
C LYS A 64 6.05 13.31 2.51
N ILE A 65 7.34 13.44 2.76
CA ILE A 65 8.29 12.32 2.84
C ILE A 65 8.86 12.31 4.26
N TYR A 66 8.73 11.19 4.95
CA TYR A 66 9.32 11.00 6.27
C TYR A 66 10.83 10.73 6.17
N PRO A 67 11.61 10.98 7.24
CA PRO A 67 13.06 10.69 7.26
C PRO A 67 13.43 9.21 7.05
N ASN A 68 12.48 8.28 7.20
CA ASN A 68 12.66 6.86 6.89
C ASN A 68 12.25 6.50 5.44
N GLY A 69 11.95 7.51 4.62
CA GLY A 69 11.63 7.38 3.20
C GLY A 69 10.16 7.11 2.89
N VAL A 70 9.30 6.87 3.88
CA VAL A 70 7.85 6.68 3.63
C VAL A 70 7.26 7.96 3.06
N ARG A 71 6.44 7.81 2.01
CA ARG A 71 5.80 8.92 1.30
C ARG A 71 4.31 8.89 1.58
N ILE A 72 3.70 10.03 1.86
CA ILE A 72 2.26 10.14 2.08
C ILE A 72 1.66 11.23 1.21
N GLY A 73 0.42 11.03 0.79
CA GLY A 73 -0.27 11.94 -0.12
C GLY A 73 -1.59 11.37 -0.62
N ASN A 74 -1.91 11.60 -1.89
CA ASN A 74 -3.21 11.26 -2.45
C ASN A 74 -3.18 11.00 -3.96
N VAL A 75 -4.25 10.39 -4.46
CA VAL A 75 -4.51 10.18 -5.88
C VAL A 75 -5.86 10.84 -6.20
N PRO A 76 -5.91 12.04 -6.81
CA PRO A 76 -7.15 12.81 -6.92
C PRO A 76 -8.33 12.08 -7.56
N ASN A 77 -8.08 11.19 -8.52
CA ASN A 77 -9.12 10.40 -9.19
C ASN A 77 -9.31 8.99 -8.56
N HIS A 78 -8.75 8.71 -7.39
CA HIS A 78 -8.87 7.42 -6.72
C HIS A 78 -10.35 7.00 -6.56
N LYS A 79 -10.64 5.70 -6.60
CA LYS A 79 -12.02 5.20 -6.41
C LYS A 79 -12.56 5.52 -5.02
N GLU A 80 -11.79 5.17 -4.00
CA GLU A 80 -12.05 5.51 -2.60
C GLU A 80 -11.86 7.01 -2.32
N ARG A 81 -12.89 7.67 -1.78
CA ARG A 81 -12.94 9.13 -1.58
C ARG A 81 -11.91 9.62 -0.56
N SER A 82 -11.70 8.85 0.50
CA SER A 82 -10.73 9.19 1.56
C SER A 82 -9.28 9.29 1.05
N LYS A 83 -8.99 8.73 -0.14
CA LYS A 83 -7.67 8.74 -0.76
C LYS A 83 -7.47 9.81 -1.84
N GLN A 84 -8.50 10.62 -2.11
CA GLN A 84 -8.46 11.64 -3.16
C GLN A 84 -7.77 12.94 -2.73
N LYS A 85 -7.66 13.20 -1.43
CA LYS A 85 -7.11 14.44 -0.88
C LYS A 85 -6.25 14.15 0.35
N GLY A 86 -5.45 15.13 0.75
CA GLY A 86 -4.61 15.05 1.95
C GLY A 86 -3.58 13.92 1.85
N THR A 87 -3.49 13.09 2.90
CA THR A 87 -2.49 12.04 3.08
C THR A 87 -3.09 10.63 3.16
N GLY A 88 -4.27 10.41 2.55
CA GLY A 88 -5.01 9.14 2.63
C GLY A 88 -4.38 7.97 1.85
N GLN A 89 -3.42 8.23 0.96
CA GLN A 89 -2.59 7.21 0.32
C GLN A 89 -1.15 7.33 0.84
N SER A 90 -0.51 6.18 1.05
CA SER A 90 0.90 6.09 1.46
C SER A 90 1.65 5.18 0.52
N TRP A 91 2.95 5.43 0.37
CA TRP A 91 3.86 4.64 -0.43
C TRP A 91 5.14 4.34 0.34
N PHE A 92 5.66 3.14 0.14
CA PHE A 92 6.91 2.69 0.74
C PHE A 92 8.06 3.58 0.26
N PRO A 93 9.21 3.56 0.96
CA PRO A 93 10.43 4.19 0.43
C PRO A 93 10.68 3.78 -1.01
N LYS A 94 11.14 4.71 -1.84
CA LYS A 94 11.39 4.47 -3.27
C LYS A 94 12.35 3.29 -3.51
N SER A 95 13.27 3.04 -2.57
CA SER A 95 14.24 1.95 -2.62
C SER A 95 13.68 0.57 -2.24
N TRP A 96 12.45 0.48 -1.72
CA TRP A 96 11.89 -0.81 -1.33
C TRP A 96 11.44 -1.61 -2.54
N THR A 97 11.96 -2.83 -2.62
CA THR A 97 11.63 -3.81 -3.65
C THR A 97 10.38 -4.61 -3.25
N GLU A 98 9.85 -5.39 -4.21
CA GLU A 98 8.83 -6.40 -3.93
C GLU A 98 9.23 -7.37 -2.81
N LYS A 99 10.51 -7.74 -2.74
CA LYS A 99 11.05 -8.60 -1.70
C LYS A 99 10.98 -7.92 -0.33
N ASP A 100 11.28 -6.63 -0.25
CA ASP A 100 11.16 -5.86 1.00
C ASP A 100 9.71 -5.78 1.47
N ILE A 101 8.76 -5.51 0.57
CA ILE A 101 7.33 -5.45 0.90
C ILE A 101 6.82 -6.81 1.38
N ARG A 102 7.20 -7.89 0.69
CA ARG A 102 6.87 -9.26 1.09
C ARG A 102 7.36 -9.55 2.51
N HIS A 103 8.67 -9.40 2.73
CA HIS A 103 9.27 -9.69 4.02
C HIS A 103 8.71 -8.81 5.14
N ALA A 104 8.40 -7.54 4.86
CA ALA A 104 7.76 -6.67 5.82
C ALA A 104 6.38 -7.19 6.22
N GLY A 105 5.56 -7.60 5.24
CA GLY A 105 4.23 -8.17 5.50
C GLY A 105 4.29 -9.45 6.34
N GLU A 106 5.18 -10.37 5.98
CA GLU A 106 5.38 -11.64 6.69
C GLU A 106 5.92 -11.43 8.10
N HIS A 107 6.88 -10.52 8.25
CA HIS A 107 7.42 -10.13 9.55
C HIS A 107 6.32 -9.59 10.48
N VAL A 108 5.55 -8.60 10.02
CA VAL A 108 4.46 -7.99 10.82
C VAL A 108 3.39 -9.02 11.16
N ALA A 109 3.03 -9.87 10.21
CA ALA A 109 2.02 -10.90 10.41
C ALA A 109 2.47 -12.00 11.39
N GLY A 110 3.76 -12.31 11.42
CA GLY A 110 4.36 -13.32 12.31
C GLY A 110 4.57 -12.87 13.76
N LEU A 111 4.44 -11.57 14.06
CA LEU A 111 4.59 -11.04 15.42
C LEU A 111 3.60 -11.70 16.39
N LYS A 112 4.09 -12.09 17.58
CA LYS A 112 3.26 -12.73 18.63
C LYS A 112 2.02 -11.91 18.97
N SER A 113 2.15 -10.58 19.05
CA SER A 113 1.05 -9.64 19.33
C SER A 113 -0.04 -9.64 18.26
N ASN A 114 0.26 -10.12 17.05
CA ASN A 114 -0.62 -10.01 15.89
C ASN A 114 -1.30 -11.34 15.52
N ARG A 115 -1.07 -12.43 16.28
CA ARG A 115 -1.55 -13.79 15.93
C ARG A 115 -3.07 -13.94 16.01
N HIS A 116 -3.72 -13.31 16.98
CA HIS A 116 -5.15 -13.49 17.26
C HIS A 116 -6.02 -12.30 16.82
N VAL A 117 -5.46 -11.39 16.01
CA VAL A 117 -6.22 -10.24 15.52
C VAL A 117 -7.17 -10.69 14.41
N PRO A 118 -8.49 -10.42 14.53
CA PRO A 118 -9.48 -10.79 13.52
C PRO A 118 -9.20 -10.17 12.14
N ASP A 119 -9.75 -10.81 11.11
CA ASP A 119 -9.77 -10.26 9.75
C ASP A 119 -10.42 -8.87 9.68
N GLY A 120 -10.07 -8.11 8.65
CA GLY A 120 -10.55 -6.75 8.43
C GLY A 120 -9.88 -5.68 9.30
N LYS A 121 -9.32 -6.05 10.46
CA LYS A 121 -8.49 -5.17 11.30
C LYS A 121 -7.06 -5.09 10.77
N THR A 122 -6.49 -3.89 10.88
CA THR A 122 -5.08 -3.69 10.54
C THR A 122 -4.21 -4.08 11.72
N ILE A 123 -3.27 -4.99 11.48
CA ILE A 123 -2.16 -5.26 12.40
C ILE A 123 -0.95 -4.42 12.00
N TYR A 124 -0.13 -4.05 12.98
CA TYR A 124 1.02 -3.19 12.76
C TYR A 124 2.29 -3.81 13.32
N GLY A 125 3.42 -3.44 12.74
CA GLY A 125 4.76 -3.72 13.25
C GLY A 125 5.78 -2.80 12.60
N VAL A 126 7.05 -2.93 12.99
CA VAL A 126 8.14 -2.12 12.43
C VAL A 126 9.10 -3.02 11.69
N TYR A 127 9.36 -2.71 10.41
CA TYR A 127 10.32 -3.43 9.59
C TYR A 127 11.26 -2.42 8.91
N LYS A 128 12.57 -2.63 9.06
CA LYS A 128 13.62 -1.73 8.53
C LYS A 128 13.35 -0.23 8.82
N GLY A 129 12.89 0.07 10.04
CA GLY A 129 12.60 1.45 10.47
C GLY A 129 11.33 2.07 9.88
N VAL A 130 10.47 1.29 9.23
CA VAL A 130 9.15 1.70 8.73
C VAL A 130 8.05 1.03 9.56
N ARG A 131 7.05 1.79 10.01
CA ARG A 131 5.80 1.24 10.55
C ARG A 131 4.97 0.71 9.40
N VAL A 132 4.70 -0.59 9.40
CA VAL A 132 4.00 -1.31 8.33
C VAL A 132 2.69 -1.84 8.88
N GLY A 133 1.61 -1.62 8.12
CA GLY A 133 0.29 -2.19 8.33
C GLY A 133 0.08 -3.41 7.44
N VAL A 134 -0.61 -4.41 7.97
CA VAL A 134 -1.08 -5.58 7.23
C VAL A 134 -2.55 -5.78 7.54
N LYS A 135 -3.37 -6.01 6.52
CA LYS A 135 -4.78 -6.40 6.71
C LYS A 135 -4.99 -7.81 6.20
N ARG A 136 -5.72 -8.61 6.97
CA ARG A 136 -6.12 -9.97 6.61
C ARG A 136 -7.57 -10.04 6.16
N THR A 137 -7.85 -10.97 5.25
CA THR A 137 -9.20 -11.34 4.81
C THR A 137 -9.23 -12.86 4.60
N TYR A 138 -10.22 -13.53 5.19
CA TYR A 138 -10.34 -14.99 5.21
C TYR A 138 -9.07 -15.68 5.71
N GLY A 139 -8.50 -15.16 6.80
CA GLY A 139 -7.29 -15.67 7.43
C GLY A 139 -6.01 -15.49 6.60
N LYS A 140 -6.04 -14.72 5.50
CA LYS A 140 -4.92 -14.52 4.59
C LYS A 140 -4.51 -13.07 4.52
N ILE A 141 -3.22 -12.79 4.40
CA ILE A 141 -2.73 -11.43 4.14
C ILE A 141 -3.32 -10.94 2.80
N ALA A 142 -4.10 -9.87 2.86
CA ALA A 142 -4.76 -9.27 1.69
C ALA A 142 -3.99 -8.05 1.16
N THR A 143 -3.38 -7.27 2.04
CA THR A 143 -2.60 -6.07 1.68
C THR A 143 -1.54 -5.75 2.71
N VAL A 144 -0.42 -5.20 2.25
CA VAL A 144 0.73 -4.75 3.04
C VAL A 144 1.01 -3.31 2.63
N PHE A 145 1.09 -2.39 3.59
CA PHE A 145 1.20 -0.97 3.31
C PHE A 145 2.03 -0.24 4.38
N PRO A 146 2.70 0.88 4.06
CA PRO A 146 3.33 1.70 5.07
C PRO A 146 2.24 2.50 5.77
N ASP A 147 2.32 2.58 7.09
CA ASP A 147 1.36 3.39 7.82
C ASP A 147 1.54 4.88 7.50
N ALA A 148 0.44 5.64 7.43
CA ALA A 148 0.51 7.06 7.16
C ALA A 148 1.13 7.85 8.33
N ASP A 149 1.07 7.32 9.55
CA ASP A 149 1.72 7.86 10.73
C ASP A 149 3.01 7.09 11.10
N GLN A 150 4.14 7.72 10.81
CA GLN A 150 5.47 7.19 11.15
C GLN A 150 6.05 7.80 12.44
N SER A 151 5.30 8.66 13.15
CA SER A 151 5.80 9.44 14.28
C SER A 151 6.37 8.58 15.41
N SER A 152 5.68 7.49 15.75
CA SER A 152 6.10 6.54 16.79
C SER A 152 7.46 5.90 16.52
N VAL A 153 7.79 5.65 15.26
CA VAL A 153 9.07 5.04 14.86
C VAL A 153 10.18 6.08 14.78
N ILE A 154 9.86 7.26 14.27
CA ILE A 154 10.82 8.37 14.15
C ILE A 154 11.27 8.86 15.52
N LYS A 155 10.32 9.09 16.46
CA LYS A 155 10.64 9.54 17.83
C LYS A 155 11.57 8.56 18.56
N ARG A 156 11.40 7.26 18.36
CA ARG A 156 12.28 6.23 18.97
C ARG A 156 13.70 6.27 18.42
N ARG A 157 13.89 6.68 17.17
CA ARG A 157 15.22 6.78 16.55
C ARG A 157 16.04 7.95 17.11
N HIS A 158 15.38 9.05 17.49
CA HIS A 158 16.05 10.22 18.08
C HIS A 158 16.39 10.07 19.56
N ARG A 159 15.95 8.98 20.21
CA ARG A 159 16.23 8.70 21.63
C ARG A 159 17.39 7.72 21.85
N LYS A 160 17.97 7.20 20.77
CA LYS A 160 19.16 6.35 20.78
C LYS A 160 20.32 7.13 20.20
#